data_AF-A0A257RSY7-F1
#
_entry.id   AF-A0A257RSY7-F1
#
_cell.length_a   1.000
_cell.length_b   1.000
_cell.length_c   1.000
_cell.angle_alpha   90.00
_cell.angle_beta   90.00
_cell.angle_gamma   90.00
#
_symmetry.space_group_name_H-M   'P 1'
#
loop_
_entity.id
_entity.type
_entity.pdbx_description
1 polymer ?
#
loop_
_entity_poly.entity_id
_entity_poly.type
_entity_poly.pdbx_seq_one_letter_code
_entity_poly.pdbx_strand_id
1 'polypeptide(L)'
;ESSLATDALQRMRCDRFDDLVATNALVRPGPLDSGMHLVYIRRKRGEEPVRYLLPELQEVLEPTYGVIVYQEQVMRIANVLAGYSLAEADVLRKAVGKKNQELIDKELGRFVARCVERGFKRKVVEEIASQIRTFGRYGFNKSHAVAYSIVSYQTAWLKAHYPAEFMAALLSSAIGDTDKVVPYIAECRALGIEVLPPDVNESGWHFTVVGDQRIRFGLGAIKNVGRGAIDAVIAARSADGPFTSLHDLAARVDHRVCNKRVLEALIAAGAADALGGHRAQLFAAVDAVVAEASLAQADSAAGQGTLFADASGAGHGATATLAVAAPALPPVPEWTEGERLAREKELVGFFVSGHP
;
A
#
# COMPACT_ATOMS: atom_id res chain seq x y z
N GLU A 1 9.29 -2.80 5.05
CA GLU A 1 8.26 -3.81 5.36
C GLU A 1 8.82 -5.17 5.77
N SER A 2 10.09 -5.51 5.50
CA SER A 2 10.66 -6.76 6.02
C SER A 2 10.64 -6.78 7.55
N SER A 3 10.40 -7.97 8.12
CA SER A 3 10.39 -8.19 9.58
C SER A 3 11.68 -7.70 10.25
N LEU A 4 12.82 -7.92 9.58
CA LEU A 4 14.13 -7.47 10.04
C LEU A 4 14.21 -5.93 10.16
N ALA A 5 13.72 -5.19 9.16
CA ALA A 5 13.73 -3.73 9.21
C ALA A 5 12.77 -3.19 10.27
N THR A 6 11.60 -3.81 10.42
CA THR A 6 10.62 -3.44 11.46
C THR A 6 11.20 -3.65 12.87
N ASP A 7 11.81 -4.82 13.15
CA ASP A 7 12.47 -5.10 14.43
C ASP A 7 13.64 -4.12 14.68
N ALA A 8 14.44 -3.81 13.67
CA ALA A 8 15.54 -2.86 13.80
C ALA A 8 15.04 -1.45 14.18
N LEU A 9 13.99 -0.95 13.51
CA LEU A 9 13.39 0.36 13.81
C LEU A 9 12.82 0.42 15.23
N GLN A 10 12.15 -0.65 15.66
CA GLN A 10 11.62 -0.78 17.03
C GLN A 10 12.74 -0.80 18.07
N ARG A 11 13.77 -1.62 17.87
CA ARG A 11 14.94 -1.70 18.77
C ARG A 11 15.70 -0.39 18.84
N MET A 12 15.80 0.32 17.72
CA MET A 12 16.41 1.64 17.60
C MET A 12 15.57 2.74 18.29
N ARG A 13 14.28 2.49 18.55
CA ARG A 13 13.30 3.51 18.96
C ARG A 13 13.36 4.72 18.04
N CYS A 14 13.28 4.49 16.73
CA CYS A 14 13.42 5.52 15.69
C CYS A 14 12.51 6.73 15.99
N ASP A 15 13.12 7.90 16.20
CA ASP A 15 12.44 9.13 16.67
C ASP A 15 12.85 10.38 15.88
N ARG A 16 13.80 10.26 14.95
CA ARG A 16 14.21 11.32 14.03
C ARG A 16 14.44 10.79 12.61
N PHE A 17 14.36 11.69 11.63
CA PHE A 17 14.50 11.33 10.22
C PHE A 17 15.86 10.67 9.89
N ASP A 18 16.95 11.14 10.50
CA ASP A 18 18.29 10.57 10.26
C ASP A 18 18.41 9.08 10.63
N ASP A 19 17.62 8.61 11.60
CA ASP A 19 17.60 7.20 11.99
C ASP A 19 16.92 6.33 10.93
N LEU A 20 15.87 6.86 10.30
CA LEU A 20 15.21 6.22 9.16
C LEU A 20 16.18 6.12 7.97
N VAL A 21 16.99 7.17 7.73
CA VAL A 21 18.04 7.17 6.72
C VAL A 21 19.14 6.15 7.05
N ALA A 22 19.57 6.10 8.31
CA ALA A 22 20.61 5.17 8.76
C ALA A 22 20.16 3.71 8.65
N THR A 23 18.88 3.44 8.91
CA THR A 23 18.30 2.09 8.80
C THR A 23 18.46 1.52 7.39
N ASN A 24 18.23 2.33 6.35
CA ASN A 24 18.44 1.92 4.95
C ASN A 24 19.90 1.53 4.65
N ALA A 25 20.86 2.16 5.34
CA ALA A 25 22.28 1.86 5.16
C ALA A 25 22.73 0.65 5.99
N LEU A 26 22.18 0.47 7.19
CA LEU A 26 22.65 -0.47 8.21
C LEU A 26 21.93 -1.81 8.22
N VAL A 27 20.67 -1.90 7.78
CA VAL A 27 19.90 -3.15 7.79
C VAL A 27 20.08 -3.89 6.46
N ARG A 28 21.31 -4.36 6.22
CA ARG A 28 21.67 -5.12 5.02
C ARG A 28 22.83 -6.10 5.30
N PRO A 29 23.05 -7.12 4.44
CA PRO A 29 24.21 -8.00 4.55
C PRO A 29 25.53 -7.20 4.58
N GLY A 30 26.44 -7.54 5.49
CA GLY A 30 27.65 -6.75 5.75
C GLY A 30 27.62 -5.91 7.05
N PRO A 31 26.92 -4.75 7.10
CA PRO A 31 26.71 -4.01 8.35
C PRO A 31 26.02 -4.82 9.46
N LEU A 32 25.18 -5.79 9.08
CA LEU A 32 24.62 -6.75 10.02
C LEU A 32 25.71 -7.66 10.60
N ASP A 33 26.54 -8.25 9.73
CA ASP A 33 27.61 -9.18 10.12
C ASP A 33 28.71 -8.52 10.95
N SER A 34 28.99 -7.23 10.70
CA SER A 34 29.96 -6.44 11.47
C SER A 34 29.42 -5.91 12.80
N GLY A 35 28.13 -6.10 13.08
CA GLY A 35 27.48 -5.56 14.29
C GLY A 35 27.36 -4.03 14.32
N MET A 36 27.61 -3.33 13.20
CA MET A 36 27.54 -1.86 13.14
C MET A 36 26.16 -1.31 13.52
N HIS A 37 25.10 -1.98 13.08
CA HIS A 37 23.72 -1.63 13.45
C HIS A 37 23.49 -1.71 14.97
N LEU A 38 24.09 -2.69 15.66
CA LEU A 38 23.99 -2.82 17.12
C LEU A 38 24.76 -1.71 17.84
N VAL A 39 25.96 -1.34 17.36
CA VAL A 39 26.72 -0.21 17.90
C VAL A 39 25.92 1.09 17.77
N TYR A 40 25.32 1.32 16.59
CA TYR A 40 24.45 2.47 16.37
C TYR A 40 23.29 2.51 17.36
N ILE A 41 22.56 1.39 17.52
CA ILE A 41 21.40 1.28 18.41
C ILE A 41 21.79 1.51 19.88
N ARG A 42 22.86 0.86 20.37
CA ARG A 42 23.31 1.03 21.77
C ARG A 42 23.71 2.47 22.06
N ARG A 43 24.46 3.10 21.14
CA ARG A 43 24.87 4.50 21.31
C ARG A 43 23.70 5.46 21.28
N LYS A 44 22.77 5.26 20.35
CA LYS A 44 21.52 6.02 20.31
C LYS A 44 20.77 5.92 21.63
N ARG A 45 20.67 4.71 22.19
CA ARG A 45 19.93 4.43 23.42
C ARG A 45 20.68 4.85 24.69
N GLY A 46 21.90 5.36 24.58
CA GLY A 46 22.74 5.72 25.72
C GLY A 46 23.30 4.52 26.49
N GLU A 47 23.24 3.32 25.91
CA GLU A 47 23.77 2.08 26.50
C GLU A 47 25.28 1.94 26.28
N GLU A 48 25.81 2.66 25.29
CA GLU A 48 27.23 2.77 24.98
C GLU A 48 27.55 4.26 24.76
N PRO A 49 28.62 4.83 25.34
CA PRO A 49 28.97 6.23 25.13
C PRO A 49 29.35 6.49 23.68
N VAL A 50 28.87 7.60 23.12
CA VAL A 50 29.29 8.07 21.80
C VAL A 50 30.75 8.52 21.89
N ARG A 51 31.61 7.90 21.08
CA ARG A 51 33.05 8.22 21.03
C ARG A 51 33.44 8.73 19.64
N TYR A 52 34.14 9.85 19.64
CA TYR A 52 34.85 10.38 18.46
C TYR A 52 36.36 10.25 18.71
N LEU A 53 37.11 9.77 17.72
CA LEU A 53 38.56 9.61 17.84
C LEU A 53 39.30 10.95 17.86
N LEU A 54 38.69 11.98 17.25
CA LEU A 54 39.17 13.35 17.19
C LEU A 54 37.96 14.30 17.32
N PRO A 55 38.09 15.45 18.01
CA PRO A 55 37.02 16.44 18.13
C PRO A 55 36.48 16.92 16.77
N GLU A 56 37.36 17.04 15.78
CA GLU A 56 37.04 17.48 14.41
C GLU A 56 36.06 16.53 13.70
N LEU A 57 35.91 15.30 14.18
CA LEU A 57 34.98 14.32 13.61
C LEU A 57 33.57 14.43 14.16
N GLN A 58 33.35 15.20 15.22
CA GLN A 58 32.06 15.30 15.88
C GLN A 58 30.99 15.79 14.90
N GLU A 59 31.21 16.91 14.21
CA GLU A 59 30.24 17.47 13.25
C GLU A 59 29.87 16.47 12.13
N VAL A 60 30.84 15.68 11.66
CA VAL A 60 30.63 14.73 10.56
C VAL A 60 29.87 13.47 11.00
N LEU A 61 30.10 13.02 12.23
CA LEU A 61 29.63 11.73 12.73
C LEU A 61 28.53 11.83 13.80
N GLU A 62 28.19 13.03 14.26
CA GLU A 62 27.10 13.28 15.20
C GLU A 62 25.75 12.72 14.71
N PRO A 63 25.33 12.94 13.44
CA PRO A 63 24.08 12.36 12.95
C PRO A 63 24.05 10.83 12.99
N THR A 64 25.20 10.17 13.12
CA THR A 64 25.32 8.71 13.15
C THR A 64 25.98 8.18 14.42
N TYR A 65 25.92 8.93 15.51
CA TYR A 65 26.42 8.52 16.83
C TYR A 65 27.88 8.02 16.80
N GLY A 66 28.73 8.70 16.03
CA GLY A 66 30.16 8.35 15.91
C GLY A 66 30.45 7.15 15.02
N VAL A 67 29.46 6.60 14.31
CA VAL A 67 29.63 5.46 13.39
C VAL A 67 29.78 5.98 11.96
N ILE A 68 30.78 5.49 11.21
CA ILE A 68 30.92 5.82 9.78
C ILE A 68 29.94 4.96 8.99
N VAL A 69 28.87 5.57 8.47
CA VAL A 69 27.75 4.90 7.78
C VAL A 69 27.67 5.29 6.30
N TYR A 70 28.08 6.51 5.96
CA TYR A 70 27.93 7.05 4.61
C TYR A 70 29.23 7.35 3.90
N GLN A 71 29.18 7.24 2.57
CA GLN A 71 30.28 7.58 1.68
C GLN A 71 30.70 9.05 1.82
N GLU A 72 29.71 9.92 1.97
CA GLU A 72 29.87 11.36 2.16
C GLU A 72 30.56 11.67 3.49
N GLN A 73 30.39 10.84 4.52
CA GLN A 73 31.14 10.99 5.77
C GLN A 73 32.63 10.70 5.56
N VAL A 74 33.00 9.67 4.80
CA VAL A 74 34.41 9.42 4.44
C VAL A 74 35.00 10.61 3.68
N MET A 75 34.25 11.16 2.74
CA MET A 75 34.70 12.34 2.00
C MET A 75 34.92 13.55 2.91
N ARG A 76 33.98 13.81 3.84
CA ARG A 76 34.10 14.90 4.83
C ARG A 76 35.22 14.66 5.83
N ILE A 77 35.46 13.43 6.29
CA ILE A 77 36.60 13.07 7.14
C ILE A 77 37.92 13.40 6.43
N ALA A 78 38.06 13.02 5.16
CA ALA A 78 39.26 13.32 4.37
C ALA A 78 39.47 14.83 4.16
N ASN A 79 38.39 15.57 3.91
CA ASN A 79 38.43 17.02 3.79
C ASN A 79 38.86 17.70 5.11
N VAL A 80 38.21 17.35 6.22
CA VAL A 80 38.46 17.97 7.53
C VAL A 80 39.85 17.63 8.07
N LEU A 81 40.26 16.36 8.03
CA LEU A 81 41.53 15.92 8.64
C LEU A 81 42.74 16.06 7.71
N ALA A 82 42.60 15.72 6.43
CA ALA A 82 43.72 15.71 5.49
C ALA A 82 43.75 16.89 4.51
N GLY A 83 42.78 17.81 4.58
CA GLY A 83 42.73 19.01 3.74
C GLY A 83 42.39 18.70 2.28
N TYR A 84 41.79 17.54 2.02
CA TYR A 84 41.42 17.14 0.66
C TYR A 84 40.38 18.09 0.10
N SER A 85 40.51 18.46 -1.17
CA SER A 85 39.36 18.94 -1.95
C SER A 85 38.29 17.84 -2.05
N LEU A 86 37.04 18.21 -2.31
CA LEU A 86 35.95 17.22 -2.45
C LEU A 86 36.21 16.24 -3.62
N ALA A 87 36.91 16.70 -4.67
CA ALA A 87 37.32 15.86 -5.80
C ALA A 87 38.36 14.81 -5.38
N GLU A 88 39.40 15.20 -4.62
CA GLU A 88 40.38 14.25 -4.07
C GLU A 88 39.71 13.27 -3.09
N ALA A 89 38.76 13.76 -2.29
CA ALA A 89 38.04 12.93 -1.32
C ALA A 89 37.17 11.86 -2.02
N ASP A 90 36.59 12.18 -3.18
CA ASP A 90 35.88 11.19 -4.01
C ASP A 90 36.82 10.13 -4.59
N VAL A 91 38.07 10.47 -4.91
CA VAL A 91 39.08 9.49 -5.33
C VAL A 91 39.35 8.47 -4.21
N LEU A 92 39.55 8.94 -2.97
CA LEU A 92 39.70 8.05 -1.80
C LEU A 92 38.45 7.18 -1.60
N ARG A 93 37.25 7.76 -1.67
CA ARG A 93 35.99 7.01 -1.57
C ARG A 93 35.90 5.91 -2.64
N LYS A 94 36.22 6.23 -3.90
CA LYS A 94 36.22 5.27 -5.03
C LYS A 94 37.23 4.15 -4.83
N ALA A 95 38.44 4.47 -4.35
CA ALA A 95 39.47 3.48 -4.05
C ALA A 95 38.97 2.46 -3.01
N VAL A 96 38.44 2.98 -1.91
CA VAL A 96 37.88 2.21 -0.78
C VAL A 96 36.67 1.36 -1.21
N GLY A 97 35.83 1.85 -2.13
CA GLY A 97 34.69 1.10 -2.68
C GLY A 97 35.04 0.02 -3.71
N LYS A 98 36.11 0.20 -4.51
CA LYS A 98 36.54 -0.76 -5.55
C LYS A 98 37.24 -2.00 -5.02
N LYS A 99 37.52 -2.08 -3.71
CA LYS A 99 38.17 -3.22 -3.03
C LYS A 99 39.56 -3.61 -3.59
N ASN A 100 40.22 -2.72 -4.33
CA ASN A 100 41.60 -2.93 -4.78
C ASN A 100 42.56 -2.57 -3.63
N GLN A 101 43.22 -3.57 -3.03
CA GLN A 101 44.05 -3.38 -1.83
C GLN A 101 45.21 -2.41 -2.06
N GLU A 102 45.94 -2.53 -3.19
CA GLU A 102 47.08 -1.65 -3.48
C GLU A 102 46.65 -0.18 -3.59
N LEU A 103 45.52 0.06 -4.25
CA LEU A 103 44.99 1.42 -4.39
C LEU A 103 44.48 1.96 -3.05
N ILE A 104 43.84 1.11 -2.23
CA ILE A 104 43.38 1.48 -0.89
C ILE A 104 44.57 1.82 0.01
N ASP A 105 45.63 1.01 0.00
CA ASP A 105 46.84 1.22 0.79
C ASP A 105 47.53 2.52 0.40
N LYS A 106 47.64 2.79 -0.92
CA LYS A 106 48.20 4.02 -1.45
C LYS A 106 47.40 5.25 -0.99
N GLU A 107 46.08 5.24 -1.17
CA GLU A 107 45.26 6.41 -0.85
C GLU A 107 45.11 6.63 0.67
N LEU A 108 44.98 5.57 1.46
CA LEU A 108 44.97 5.67 2.92
C LEU A 108 46.33 6.09 3.47
N GLY A 109 47.43 5.63 2.88
CA GLY A 109 48.78 6.08 3.22
C GLY A 109 48.95 7.59 2.99
N ARG A 110 48.46 8.09 1.85
CA ARG A 110 48.44 9.54 1.53
C ARG A 110 47.57 10.32 2.52
N PHE A 111 46.41 9.79 2.87
CA PHE A 111 45.53 10.38 3.89
C PHE A 111 46.23 10.49 5.24
N VAL A 112 46.88 9.42 5.71
CA VAL A 112 47.62 9.41 6.99
C VAL A 112 48.76 10.43 6.97
N ALA A 113 49.57 10.45 5.91
CA ALA A 113 50.70 11.38 5.78
C ALA A 113 50.24 12.84 5.86
N ARG A 114 49.20 13.21 5.09
CA ARG A 114 48.65 14.58 5.12
C ARG A 114 48.06 14.97 6.47
N CYS A 115 47.39 14.05 7.17
CA CYS A 115 46.91 14.35 8.53
C CYS A 115 48.07 14.59 9.50
N VAL A 116 49.15 13.80 9.41
CA VAL A 116 50.34 13.97 10.25
C VAL A 116 51.03 15.31 9.96
N GLU A 117 51.16 15.70 8.69
CA GLU A 117 51.67 17.02 8.29
C GLU A 117 50.83 18.18 8.86
N ARG A 118 49.53 17.96 9.06
CA ARG A 118 48.61 18.92 9.69
C ARG A 118 48.58 18.86 11.22
N GLY A 119 49.43 18.04 11.84
CA GLY A 119 49.61 17.99 13.30
C GLY A 119 48.82 16.91 14.03
N PHE A 120 48.12 16.02 13.33
CA PHE A 120 47.38 14.93 13.96
C PHE A 120 48.31 13.78 14.40
N LYS A 121 48.02 13.17 15.56
CA LYS A 121 48.78 12.02 16.06
C LYS A 121 48.61 10.81 15.14
N ARG A 122 49.71 10.33 14.56
CA ARG A 122 49.76 9.19 13.62
C ARG A 122 48.91 8.00 14.07
N LYS A 123 49.07 7.53 15.31
CA LYS A 123 48.33 6.38 15.86
C LYS A 123 46.80 6.54 15.78
N VAL A 124 46.29 7.75 16.05
CA VAL A 124 44.85 8.03 15.99
C VAL A 124 44.35 8.06 14.55
N VAL A 125 45.13 8.65 13.64
CA VAL A 125 44.78 8.71 12.22
C VAL A 125 44.83 7.33 11.57
N GLU A 126 45.78 6.48 11.95
CA GLU A 126 45.86 5.09 11.48
C GLU A 126 44.64 4.28 11.94
N GLU A 127 44.14 4.52 13.16
CA GLU A 127 42.87 3.93 13.63
C GLU A 127 41.69 4.41 12.78
N ILE A 128 41.60 5.71 12.47
CA ILE A 128 40.55 6.27 11.58
C ILE A 128 40.66 5.66 10.17
N ALA A 129 41.87 5.56 9.62
CA ALA A 129 42.11 4.96 8.31
C ALA A 129 41.69 3.49 8.27
N SER A 130 41.90 2.74 9.36
CA SER A 130 41.43 1.37 9.53
C SER A 130 39.90 1.28 9.55
N GLN A 131 39.22 2.22 10.23
CA GLN A 131 37.76 2.31 10.20
C GLN A 131 37.24 2.62 8.79
N ILE A 132 37.87 3.55 8.06
CA ILE A 132 37.54 3.87 6.65
C ILE A 132 37.74 2.65 5.74
N ARG A 133 38.84 1.90 5.92
CA ARG A 133 39.08 0.65 5.17
C ARG A 133 37.97 -0.36 5.38
N THR A 134 37.59 -0.58 6.64
CA THR A 134 36.55 -1.54 7.02
C THR A 134 35.20 -1.12 6.46
N PHE A 135 34.91 0.18 6.53
CA PHE A 135 33.74 0.81 5.93
C PHE A 135 33.63 0.58 4.42
N GLY A 136 34.73 0.56 3.66
CA GLY A 136 34.70 0.41 2.20
C GLY A 136 33.97 -0.81 1.67
N ARG A 137 33.83 -1.85 2.50
CA ARG A 137 33.04 -3.03 2.16
C ARG A 137 31.53 -2.77 2.18
N TYR A 138 31.08 -1.81 3.00
CA TYR A 138 29.69 -1.67 3.42
C TYR A 138 29.16 -0.23 3.40
N GLY A 139 29.93 0.71 2.85
CA GLY A 139 29.49 2.09 2.74
C GLY A 139 28.23 2.25 1.92
N PHE A 140 27.41 3.23 2.29
CA PHE A 140 26.19 3.57 1.57
C PHE A 140 26.21 5.00 1.08
N ASN A 141 25.53 5.27 -0.02
CA ASN A 141 25.40 6.63 -0.53
C ASN A 141 24.29 7.35 0.23
N LYS A 142 24.62 8.45 0.93
CA LYS A 142 23.66 9.19 1.75
C LYS A 142 22.56 9.81 0.91
N SER A 143 22.89 10.39 -0.25
CA SER A 143 21.89 11.05 -1.10
C SER A 143 20.76 10.09 -1.54
N HIS A 144 21.13 8.88 -1.96
CA HIS A 144 20.18 7.82 -2.29
C HIS A 144 19.37 7.39 -1.06
N ALA A 145 20.03 7.18 0.09
CA ALA A 145 19.36 6.81 1.33
C ALA A 145 18.29 7.82 1.75
N VAL A 146 18.65 9.12 1.72
CA VAL A 146 17.76 10.22 2.08
C VAL A 146 16.57 10.28 1.14
N ALA A 147 16.79 10.24 -0.18
CA ALA A 147 15.71 10.33 -1.16
C ALA A 147 14.63 9.26 -0.95
N TYR A 148 15.03 8.01 -0.70
CA TYR A 148 14.07 6.92 -0.43
C TYR A 148 13.46 6.99 0.97
N SER A 149 14.21 7.45 1.98
CA SER A 149 13.66 7.68 3.32
C SER A 149 12.57 8.75 3.34
N ILE A 150 12.62 9.74 2.43
CA ILE A 150 11.51 10.72 2.27
C ILE A 150 10.22 10.00 1.90
N VAL A 151 10.26 9.07 0.94
CA VAL A 151 9.09 8.28 0.54
C VAL A 151 8.58 7.43 1.71
N SER A 152 9.48 6.76 2.44
CA SER A 152 9.10 5.98 3.62
C SER A 152 8.50 6.83 4.74
N TYR A 153 9.00 8.05 4.94
CA TYR A 153 8.43 8.99 5.91
C TYR A 153 7.05 9.48 5.46
N GLN A 154 6.87 9.80 4.18
CA GLN A 154 5.58 10.21 3.62
C GLN A 154 4.52 9.12 3.78
N THR A 155 4.87 7.85 3.50
CA THR A 155 3.93 6.74 3.69
C THR A 155 3.59 6.51 5.16
N ALA A 156 4.58 6.59 6.06
CA ALA A 156 4.36 6.51 7.50
C ALA A 156 3.48 7.66 8.02
N TRP A 157 3.70 8.88 7.53
CA TRP A 157 2.93 10.07 7.88
C TRP A 157 1.47 9.94 7.42
N LEU A 158 1.24 9.53 6.17
CA LEU A 158 -0.10 9.27 5.66
C LEU A 158 -0.81 8.19 6.47
N LYS A 159 -0.11 7.10 6.79
CA LYS A 159 -0.67 6.04 7.63
C LYS A 159 -0.98 6.51 9.05
N ALA A 160 -0.20 7.43 9.62
CA ALA A 160 -0.42 7.94 10.96
C ALA A 160 -1.59 8.94 11.04
N HIS A 161 -1.79 9.75 10.00
CA HIS A 161 -2.75 10.86 10.02
C HIS A 161 -4.03 10.62 9.20
N TYR A 162 -3.96 9.78 8.18
CA TYR A 162 -5.06 9.40 7.27
C TYR A 162 -5.08 7.87 7.08
N PRO A 163 -5.23 7.10 8.17
CA PRO A 163 -5.04 5.66 8.14
C PRO A 163 -6.04 4.97 7.21
N ALA A 164 -7.31 5.41 7.19
CA ALA A 164 -8.35 4.82 6.35
C ALA A 164 -8.07 5.04 4.86
N GLU A 165 -7.72 6.26 4.46
CA GLU A 165 -7.42 6.63 3.08
C GLU A 165 -6.13 5.97 2.59
N PHE A 166 -5.09 5.95 3.44
CA PHE A 166 -3.83 5.30 3.12
C PHE A 166 -4.03 3.80 2.92
N MET A 167 -4.76 3.14 3.83
CA MET A 167 -5.04 1.71 3.69
C MET A 167 -5.96 1.40 2.51
N ALA A 168 -6.95 2.25 2.22
CA ALA A 168 -7.79 2.11 1.02
C ALA A 168 -6.97 2.22 -0.27
N ALA A 169 -6.03 3.17 -0.33
CA ALA A 169 -5.11 3.31 -1.45
C ALA A 169 -4.18 2.10 -1.59
N LEU A 170 -3.67 1.58 -0.47
CA LEU A 170 -2.80 0.40 -0.46
C LEU A 170 -3.54 -0.86 -0.93
N LEU A 171 -4.74 -1.11 -0.40
CA LEU A 171 -5.63 -2.18 -0.85
C LEU A 171 -5.95 -2.05 -2.35
N SER A 172 -6.24 -0.83 -2.81
CA SER A 172 -6.53 -0.55 -4.21
C SER A 172 -5.34 -0.80 -5.14
N SER A 173 -4.11 -0.53 -4.68
CA SER A 173 -2.89 -0.82 -5.44
C SER A 173 -2.59 -2.30 -5.61
N ALA A 174 -3.22 -3.14 -4.78
CA ALA A 174 -3.07 -4.60 -4.77
C ALA A 174 -4.29 -5.35 -5.35
N ILE A 175 -5.21 -4.65 -6.03
CA ILE A 175 -6.32 -5.30 -6.73
C ILE A 175 -5.77 -6.31 -7.75
N GLY A 176 -6.21 -7.56 -7.64
CA GLY A 176 -5.73 -8.68 -8.44
C GLY A 176 -4.59 -9.49 -7.80
N ASP A 177 -4.04 -9.06 -6.66
CA ASP A 177 -2.99 -9.74 -5.91
C ASP A 177 -3.51 -10.12 -4.51
N THR A 178 -4.18 -11.27 -4.43
CA THR A 178 -4.82 -11.75 -3.19
C THR A 178 -3.84 -11.95 -2.05
N ASP A 179 -2.59 -12.32 -2.36
CA ASP A 179 -1.55 -12.57 -1.38
C ASP A 179 -1.12 -11.27 -0.65
N LYS A 180 -1.27 -10.12 -1.31
CA LYS A 180 -1.05 -8.80 -0.70
C LYS A 180 -2.29 -8.21 -0.04
N VAL A 181 -3.48 -8.46 -0.57
CA VAL A 181 -4.73 -7.91 -0.01
C VAL A 181 -4.98 -8.44 1.41
N VAL A 182 -4.76 -9.74 1.65
CA VAL A 182 -5.00 -10.37 2.96
C VAL A 182 -4.21 -9.71 4.10
N PRO A 183 -2.86 -9.54 4.02
CA PRO A 183 -2.12 -8.86 5.08
C PRO A 183 -2.52 -7.39 5.24
N TYR A 184 -2.92 -6.68 4.17
CA TYR A 184 -3.42 -5.30 4.29
C TYR A 184 -4.77 -5.22 5.02
N ILE A 185 -5.66 -6.20 4.84
CA ILE A 185 -6.92 -6.28 5.60
C ILE A 185 -6.63 -6.58 7.08
N ALA A 186 -5.68 -7.48 7.36
CA ALA A 186 -5.25 -7.73 8.74
C ALA A 186 -4.67 -6.46 9.40
N GLU A 187 -3.90 -5.67 8.65
CA GLU A 187 -3.38 -4.38 9.12
C GLU A 187 -4.51 -3.35 9.34
N CYS A 188 -5.52 -3.29 8.47
CA CYS A 188 -6.71 -2.45 8.70
C CYS A 188 -7.36 -2.78 10.05
N ARG A 189 -7.57 -4.07 10.33
CA ARG A 189 -8.14 -4.53 11.61
C ARG A 189 -7.25 -4.14 12.80
N ALA A 190 -5.93 -4.26 12.69
CA ALA A 190 -4.99 -3.85 13.74
C ALA A 190 -5.02 -2.33 14.00
N LEU A 191 -5.35 -1.52 12.99
CA LEU A 191 -5.53 -0.07 13.08
C LEU A 191 -6.96 0.34 13.52
N GLY A 192 -7.86 -0.62 13.75
CA GLY A 192 -9.26 -0.34 14.08
C GLY A 192 -10.11 0.11 12.89
N ILE A 193 -9.65 -0.13 11.65
CA ILE A 193 -10.39 0.16 10.43
C ILE A 193 -11.21 -1.07 10.04
N GLU A 194 -12.52 -0.89 9.92
CA GLU A 194 -13.43 -1.94 9.47
C GLU A 194 -13.43 -2.02 7.94
N VAL A 195 -13.13 -3.20 7.39
CA VAL A 195 -13.26 -3.46 5.96
C VAL A 195 -14.61 -4.14 5.72
N LEU A 196 -15.54 -3.37 5.17
CA LEU A 196 -16.91 -3.78 4.91
C LEU A 196 -16.99 -4.56 3.59
N PRO A 197 -17.97 -5.48 3.43
CA PRO A 197 -18.22 -6.17 2.17
C PRO A 197 -18.52 -5.17 1.03
N PRO A 198 -18.37 -5.60 -0.24
CA PRO A 198 -18.74 -4.77 -1.37
C PRO A 198 -20.23 -4.44 -1.32
N ASP A 199 -20.62 -3.32 -1.93
CA ASP A 199 -22.02 -2.90 -2.06
C ASP A 199 -22.19 -2.14 -3.38
N VAL A 200 -23.14 -2.52 -4.23
CA VAL A 200 -23.41 -1.82 -5.50
C VAL A 200 -23.79 -0.34 -5.30
N ASN A 201 -24.33 0.02 -4.13
CA ASN A 201 -24.74 1.37 -3.77
C ASN A 201 -23.63 2.24 -3.18
N GLU A 202 -22.58 1.66 -2.62
CA GLU A 202 -21.49 2.43 -1.97
C GLU A 202 -20.13 2.22 -2.63
N SER A 203 -19.81 1.00 -3.06
CA SER A 203 -18.49 0.66 -3.57
C SER A 203 -18.17 1.34 -4.91
N GLY A 204 -16.92 1.74 -5.08
CA GLY A 204 -16.33 2.10 -6.36
C GLY A 204 -15.58 0.91 -6.99
N TRP A 205 -14.84 1.19 -8.07
CA TRP A 205 -13.87 0.23 -8.61
C TRP A 205 -12.76 -0.08 -7.59
N HIS A 206 -12.20 0.98 -7.00
CA HIS A 206 -11.21 0.93 -5.94
C HIS A 206 -11.88 0.75 -4.57
N PHE A 207 -11.09 0.36 -3.57
CA PHE A 207 -11.54 0.41 -2.17
C PHE A 207 -11.89 1.86 -1.81
N THR A 208 -13.04 2.04 -1.17
CA THR A 208 -13.64 3.36 -0.97
C THR A 208 -13.78 3.62 0.52
N VAL A 209 -13.27 4.74 1.02
CA VAL A 209 -13.44 5.14 2.42
C VAL A 209 -14.88 5.62 2.63
N VAL A 210 -15.53 5.12 3.68
CA VAL A 210 -16.92 5.47 4.04
C VAL A 210 -16.98 5.89 5.50
N GLY A 211 -17.07 7.20 5.73
CA GLY A 211 -16.88 7.79 7.07
C GLY A 211 -15.42 7.68 7.53
N ASP A 212 -15.18 7.71 8.84
CA ASP A 212 -13.81 7.95 9.35
C ASP A 212 -12.95 6.67 9.50
N GLN A 213 -13.58 5.51 9.75
CA GLN A 213 -12.85 4.26 10.08
C GLN A 213 -13.40 3.03 9.34
N ARG A 214 -14.02 3.23 8.18
CA ARG A 214 -14.56 2.12 7.40
C ARG A 214 -14.16 2.23 5.94
N ILE A 215 -13.83 1.08 5.36
CA ILE A 215 -13.46 0.96 3.96
C ILE A 215 -14.42 -0.05 3.33
N ARG A 216 -15.15 0.38 2.30
CA ARG A 216 -15.93 -0.52 1.45
C ARG A 216 -15.02 -1.23 0.46
N PHE A 217 -15.23 -2.54 0.35
CA PHE A 217 -14.53 -3.36 -0.62
C PHE A 217 -14.75 -2.84 -2.05
N GLY A 218 -13.67 -2.70 -2.82
CA GLY A 218 -13.77 -2.26 -4.21
C GLY A 218 -14.37 -3.35 -5.09
N LEU A 219 -15.31 -3.00 -5.96
CA LEU A 219 -15.93 -3.95 -6.89
C LEU A 219 -14.89 -4.56 -7.84
N GLY A 220 -13.81 -3.83 -8.15
CA GLY A 220 -12.73 -4.30 -9.02
C GLY A 220 -11.92 -5.46 -8.44
N ALA A 221 -12.04 -5.74 -7.14
CA ALA A 221 -11.40 -6.88 -6.49
C ALA A 221 -12.26 -8.16 -6.51
N ILE A 222 -13.48 -8.11 -7.07
CA ILE A 222 -14.33 -9.30 -7.25
C ILE A 222 -13.94 -10.01 -8.55
N LYS A 223 -13.55 -11.28 -8.47
CA LYS A 223 -13.26 -12.09 -9.66
C LYS A 223 -14.49 -12.19 -10.56
N ASN A 224 -14.25 -12.29 -11.85
CA ASN A 224 -15.28 -12.36 -12.90
C ASN A 224 -16.11 -11.08 -13.10
N VAL A 225 -15.77 -9.98 -12.41
CA VAL A 225 -16.41 -8.67 -12.61
C VAL A 225 -15.43 -7.75 -13.34
N GLY A 226 -15.72 -7.45 -14.61
CA GLY A 226 -14.88 -6.62 -15.46
C GLY A 226 -15.06 -5.11 -15.22
N ARG A 227 -14.04 -4.32 -15.60
CA ARG A 227 -14.06 -2.85 -15.46
C ARG A 227 -15.27 -2.18 -16.10
N GLY A 228 -15.60 -2.57 -17.34
CA GLY A 228 -16.75 -2.02 -18.04
C GLY A 228 -18.09 -2.27 -17.33
N ALA A 229 -18.24 -3.43 -16.68
CA ALA A 229 -19.45 -3.73 -15.91
C ALA A 229 -19.57 -2.86 -14.66
N ILE A 230 -18.45 -2.65 -13.95
CA ILE A 230 -18.40 -1.81 -12.76
C ILE A 230 -18.64 -0.35 -13.11
N ASP A 231 -18.02 0.15 -14.18
CA ASP A 231 -18.25 1.51 -14.64
C ASP A 231 -19.73 1.71 -15.05
N ALA A 232 -20.37 0.70 -15.66
CA ALA A 232 -21.80 0.74 -15.96
C ALA A 232 -22.69 0.79 -14.70
N VAL A 233 -22.38 -0.02 -13.68
CA VAL A 233 -23.08 0.01 -12.39
C VAL A 233 -22.94 1.37 -11.71
N ILE A 234 -21.71 1.92 -11.67
CA ILE A 234 -21.44 3.23 -11.05
C ILE A 234 -22.13 4.36 -11.84
N ALA A 235 -22.13 4.30 -13.17
CA ALA A 235 -22.79 5.28 -14.03
C ALA A 235 -24.31 5.28 -13.81
N ALA A 236 -24.95 4.10 -13.84
CA ALA A 236 -26.38 3.95 -13.58
C ALA A 236 -26.79 4.47 -12.19
N ARG A 237 -26.00 4.14 -11.15
CA ARG A 237 -26.21 4.66 -9.79
C ARG A 237 -26.07 6.19 -9.72
N SER A 238 -25.11 6.75 -10.43
CA SER A 238 -24.84 8.20 -10.40
C SER A 238 -25.90 9.00 -11.16
N ALA A 239 -26.50 8.42 -12.20
CA ALA A 239 -27.56 9.05 -12.97
C ALA A 239 -28.92 9.00 -12.24
N ASP A 240 -29.31 7.83 -11.74
CA ASP A 240 -30.68 7.56 -11.30
C ASP A 240 -30.81 7.32 -9.78
N GLY A 241 -29.71 7.47 -9.03
CA GLY A 241 -29.66 7.24 -7.58
C GLY A 241 -29.45 5.77 -7.19
N PRO A 242 -29.53 5.44 -5.89
CA PRO A 242 -29.25 4.08 -5.39
C PRO A 242 -30.20 3.03 -5.96
N PHE A 243 -29.72 1.80 -6.06
CA PHE A 243 -30.48 0.60 -6.40
C PHE A 243 -31.36 0.16 -5.23
N THR A 244 -32.63 -0.03 -5.52
CA THR A 244 -33.68 -0.40 -4.55
C THR A 244 -33.98 -1.90 -4.55
N SER A 245 -33.70 -2.60 -5.66
CA SER A 245 -33.94 -4.03 -5.83
C SER A 245 -33.05 -4.61 -6.93
N LEU A 246 -33.01 -5.94 -7.06
CA LEU A 246 -32.31 -6.61 -8.15
C LEU A 246 -32.92 -6.30 -9.53
N HIS A 247 -34.24 -6.16 -9.62
CA HIS A 247 -34.93 -5.79 -10.86
C HIS A 247 -34.53 -4.38 -11.30
N ASP A 248 -34.47 -3.46 -10.35
CA ASP A 248 -34.07 -2.08 -10.57
C ASP A 248 -32.59 -1.97 -11.01
N LEU A 249 -31.70 -2.75 -10.39
CA LEU A 249 -30.31 -2.88 -10.84
C LEU A 249 -30.24 -3.41 -12.28
N ALA A 250 -30.92 -4.50 -12.59
CA ALA A 250 -30.87 -5.11 -13.91
C ALA A 250 -31.47 -4.21 -15.00
N ALA A 251 -32.58 -3.53 -14.72
CA ALA A 251 -33.22 -2.63 -15.68
C ALA A 251 -32.31 -1.47 -16.11
N ARG A 252 -31.47 -0.96 -15.18
CA ARG A 252 -30.65 0.23 -15.38
C ARG A 252 -29.24 -0.05 -15.94
N VAL A 253 -28.72 -1.26 -15.80
CA VAL A 253 -27.35 -1.58 -16.26
C VAL A 253 -27.33 -2.08 -17.71
N ASP A 254 -26.24 -1.79 -18.42
CA ASP A 254 -26.02 -2.28 -19.77
C ASP A 254 -25.59 -3.76 -19.75
N HIS A 255 -26.49 -4.65 -20.18
CA HIS A 255 -26.27 -6.10 -20.18
C HIS A 255 -25.17 -6.58 -21.15
N ARG A 256 -24.71 -5.74 -22.09
CA ARG A 256 -23.57 -6.08 -22.95
C ARG A 256 -22.27 -6.20 -22.14
N VAL A 257 -22.15 -5.41 -21.07
CA VAL A 257 -20.98 -5.41 -20.17
C VAL A 257 -21.31 -6.05 -18.82
N CYS A 258 -22.52 -5.87 -18.29
CA CYS A 258 -23.00 -6.45 -17.04
C CYS A 258 -23.95 -7.62 -17.30
N ASN A 259 -23.38 -8.73 -17.78
CA ASN A 259 -24.13 -9.94 -18.10
C ASN A 259 -24.51 -10.76 -16.85
N LYS A 260 -25.28 -11.85 -17.04
CA LYS A 260 -25.69 -12.79 -15.98
C LYS A 260 -24.55 -13.18 -15.04
N ARG A 261 -23.39 -13.57 -15.58
CA ARG A 261 -22.25 -14.05 -14.77
C ARG A 261 -21.69 -12.96 -13.86
N VAL A 262 -21.73 -11.71 -14.32
CA VAL A 262 -21.33 -10.56 -13.50
C VAL A 262 -22.30 -10.35 -12.35
N LEU A 263 -23.61 -10.39 -12.61
CA LEU A 263 -24.62 -10.25 -11.55
C LEU A 263 -24.55 -11.39 -10.53
N GLU A 264 -24.39 -12.63 -10.99
CA GLU A 264 -24.16 -13.80 -10.13
C GLU A 264 -22.92 -13.60 -9.24
N ALA A 265 -21.81 -13.10 -9.79
CA ALA A 265 -20.59 -12.82 -9.03
C ALA A 265 -20.79 -11.69 -8.01
N LEU A 266 -21.47 -10.60 -8.38
CA LEU A 266 -21.79 -9.50 -7.47
C LEU A 266 -22.66 -9.98 -6.30
N ILE A 267 -23.71 -10.77 -6.57
CA ILE A 267 -24.59 -11.33 -5.55
C ILE A 267 -23.82 -12.29 -4.64
N ALA A 268 -23.07 -13.22 -5.20
CA ALA A 268 -22.33 -14.21 -4.42
C ALA A 268 -21.23 -13.57 -3.55
N ALA A 269 -20.61 -12.48 -4.02
CA ALA A 269 -19.65 -11.68 -3.26
C ALA A 269 -20.29 -10.76 -2.19
N GLY A 270 -21.62 -10.65 -2.15
CA GLY A 270 -22.36 -9.81 -1.20
C GLY A 270 -22.60 -8.38 -1.63
N ALA A 271 -22.22 -8.00 -2.84
CA ALA A 271 -22.41 -6.64 -3.36
C ALA A 271 -23.89 -6.24 -3.48
N ALA A 272 -24.80 -7.21 -3.54
CA ALA A 272 -26.24 -6.98 -3.68
C ALA A 272 -27.02 -7.17 -2.37
N ASP A 273 -26.36 -7.36 -1.22
CA ASP A 273 -27.04 -7.65 0.05
C ASP A 273 -27.98 -6.52 0.51
N ALA A 274 -27.72 -5.28 0.10
CA ALA A 274 -28.59 -4.13 0.37
C ALA A 274 -29.89 -4.09 -0.46
N LEU A 275 -30.03 -4.95 -1.48
CA LEU A 275 -31.19 -4.97 -2.40
C LEU A 275 -32.39 -5.79 -1.89
N GLY A 276 -32.30 -6.30 -0.65
CA GLY A 276 -33.34 -7.10 -0.01
C GLY A 276 -33.30 -8.58 -0.38
N GLY A 277 -33.95 -9.41 0.45
CA GLY A 277 -33.87 -10.87 0.37
C GLY A 277 -32.50 -11.41 0.77
N HIS A 278 -32.34 -12.73 0.71
CA HIS A 278 -31.04 -13.38 0.94
C HIS A 278 -30.32 -13.71 -0.38
N ARG A 279 -29.00 -13.90 -0.34
CA ARG A 279 -28.20 -14.13 -1.57
C ARG A 279 -28.71 -15.28 -2.43
N ALA A 280 -29.20 -16.37 -1.84
CA ALA A 280 -29.77 -17.49 -2.60
C ALA A 280 -31.02 -17.12 -3.41
N GLN A 281 -31.89 -16.25 -2.85
CA GLN A 281 -33.06 -15.69 -3.52
C GLN A 281 -32.66 -14.82 -4.70
N LEU A 282 -31.73 -13.89 -4.47
CA LEU A 282 -31.21 -13.00 -5.50
C LEU A 282 -30.55 -13.81 -6.62
N PHE A 283 -29.75 -14.82 -6.28
CA PHE A 283 -29.05 -15.67 -7.23
C PHE A 283 -30.02 -16.50 -8.09
N ALA A 284 -31.07 -17.07 -7.47
CA ALA A 284 -32.10 -17.82 -8.20
C ALA A 284 -32.96 -16.93 -9.11
N ALA A 285 -33.09 -15.62 -8.79
CA ALA A 285 -33.86 -14.66 -9.58
C ALA A 285 -33.12 -14.13 -10.81
N VAL A 286 -31.77 -14.21 -10.86
CA VAL A 286 -30.95 -13.56 -11.91
C VAL A 286 -31.42 -13.90 -13.32
N ASP A 287 -31.70 -15.17 -13.59
CA ASP A 287 -32.12 -15.61 -14.94
C ASP A 287 -33.39 -14.93 -15.42
N ALA A 288 -34.42 -14.90 -14.57
CA ALA A 288 -35.70 -14.28 -14.89
C ALA A 288 -35.56 -12.75 -15.02
N VAL A 289 -34.84 -12.13 -14.07
CA VAL A 289 -34.64 -10.68 -14.02
C VAL A 289 -33.87 -10.17 -15.25
N VAL A 290 -32.80 -10.86 -15.65
CA VAL A 290 -32.00 -10.46 -16.83
C VAL A 290 -32.79 -10.64 -18.12
N ALA A 291 -33.60 -11.70 -18.24
CA ALA A 291 -34.45 -11.91 -19.41
C ALA A 291 -35.51 -10.81 -19.54
N GLU A 292 -36.17 -10.44 -18.44
CA GLU A 292 -37.15 -9.36 -18.39
C GLU A 292 -36.52 -8.01 -18.75
N ALA A 293 -35.39 -7.66 -18.12
CA ALA A 293 -34.69 -6.40 -18.38
C ALA A 293 -34.17 -6.31 -19.82
N SER A 294 -33.66 -7.41 -20.38
CA SER A 294 -33.19 -7.45 -21.78
C SER A 294 -34.33 -7.24 -22.77
N LEU A 295 -35.51 -7.82 -22.52
CA LEU A 295 -36.71 -7.60 -23.34
C LEU A 295 -37.16 -6.14 -23.25
N ALA A 296 -37.26 -5.57 -22.05
CA ALA A 296 -37.65 -4.17 -21.86
C ALA A 296 -36.68 -3.18 -22.55
N GLN A 297 -35.37 -3.44 -22.48
CA GLN A 297 -34.36 -2.64 -23.18
C GLN A 297 -34.49 -2.76 -24.70
N ALA A 298 -34.79 -3.95 -25.23
CA ALA A 298 -35.01 -4.18 -26.65
C ALA A 298 -36.27 -3.46 -27.17
N ASP A 299 -37.38 -3.52 -26.42
CA ASP A 299 -38.64 -2.84 -26.75
C ASP A 299 -38.46 -1.32 -26.77
N SER A 300 -37.76 -0.78 -25.76
CA SER A 300 -37.43 0.65 -25.71
C SER A 300 -36.52 1.09 -26.86
N ALA A 301 -35.52 0.27 -27.23
CA ALA A 301 -34.62 0.57 -28.35
C ALA A 301 -35.32 0.48 -29.72
N ALA A 302 -36.32 -0.40 -29.84
CA ALA A 302 -37.17 -0.54 -31.02
C ALA A 302 -38.24 0.58 -31.14
N GLY A 303 -38.33 1.50 -30.18
CA GLY A 303 -39.34 2.57 -30.16
C GLY A 303 -40.75 2.06 -29.82
N GLN A 304 -40.87 0.83 -29.33
CA GLN A 304 -42.13 0.26 -28.84
C GLN A 304 -42.30 0.62 -27.35
N GLY A 305 -42.44 1.91 -27.06
CA GLY A 305 -42.87 2.35 -25.73
C GLY A 305 -44.27 1.82 -25.43
N THR A 306 -44.34 0.89 -24.49
CA THR A 306 -45.52 0.29 -23.83
C THR A 306 -46.87 0.61 -24.51
N LEU A 307 -47.21 -0.13 -25.57
CA LEU A 307 -48.49 -0.09 -26.29
C LEU A 307 -49.73 -0.43 -25.42
N PHE A 308 -49.52 -0.67 -24.13
CA PHE A 308 -50.55 -1.01 -23.13
C PHE A 308 -50.66 0.01 -21.99
N ALA A 309 -49.87 1.09 -21.97
CA ALA A 309 -50.09 2.18 -21.02
C ALA A 309 -51.41 2.95 -21.26
N ASP A 310 -51.96 2.87 -22.48
CA ASP A 310 -53.21 3.54 -22.88
C ASP A 310 -54.47 2.67 -22.70
N ALA A 311 -54.37 1.44 -22.17
CA ALA A 311 -55.55 0.58 -21.99
C ALA A 311 -56.34 0.85 -20.70
N SER A 312 -55.87 1.74 -19.82
CA SER A 312 -56.65 2.26 -18.68
C SER A 312 -56.95 3.74 -18.87
N GLY A 313 -57.95 4.06 -19.69
CA GLY A 313 -58.43 5.42 -19.86
C GLY A 313 -58.98 6.00 -18.55
N ALA A 314 -58.24 6.93 -17.96
CA ALA A 314 -58.76 8.00 -17.10
C ALA A 314 -57.74 9.16 -16.96
N GLY A 315 -57.97 10.21 -17.74
CA GLY A 315 -57.78 11.64 -17.42
C GLY A 315 -56.56 12.13 -16.62
N HIS A 316 -55.71 12.89 -17.33
CA HIS A 316 -54.99 14.11 -16.91
C HIS A 316 -54.44 14.23 -15.47
N GLY A 317 -53.10 14.30 -15.39
CA GLY A 317 -52.42 15.24 -14.49
C GLY A 317 -51.78 14.66 -13.24
N ALA A 318 -50.72 13.86 -13.41
CA ALA A 318 -49.53 13.81 -12.56
C ALA A 318 -48.64 12.70 -13.11
N THR A 319 -47.39 12.99 -13.45
CA THR A 319 -46.34 11.97 -13.61
C THR A 319 -46.00 11.44 -12.21
N ALA A 320 -46.93 10.69 -11.62
CA ALA A 320 -46.60 9.75 -10.58
C ALA A 320 -45.92 8.58 -11.29
N THR A 321 -44.60 8.48 -11.15
CA THR A 321 -43.89 7.23 -11.35
C THR A 321 -44.56 6.19 -10.47
N LEU A 322 -45.49 5.41 -11.03
CA LEU A 322 -46.02 4.22 -10.42
C LEU A 322 -44.80 3.33 -10.17
N ALA A 323 -44.32 3.29 -8.93
CA ALA A 323 -43.37 2.30 -8.49
C ALA A 323 -44.05 0.94 -8.65
N VAL A 324 -43.88 0.32 -9.81
CA VAL A 324 -44.24 -1.08 -10.02
C VAL A 324 -43.50 -1.84 -8.94
N ALA A 325 -44.22 -2.38 -7.96
CA ALA A 325 -43.62 -3.17 -6.91
C ALA A 325 -42.81 -4.28 -7.58
N ALA A 326 -41.51 -4.33 -7.31
CA ALA A 326 -40.64 -5.34 -7.88
C ALA A 326 -41.23 -6.73 -7.62
N PRO A 327 -41.21 -7.65 -8.60
CA PRO A 327 -41.67 -9.01 -8.41
C PRO A 327 -41.08 -9.65 -7.15
N ALA A 328 -41.89 -10.48 -6.47
CA ALA A 328 -41.42 -11.16 -5.28
C ALA A 328 -40.28 -12.14 -5.62
N LEU A 329 -39.21 -12.13 -4.82
CA LEU A 329 -38.08 -13.06 -4.97
C LEU A 329 -38.54 -14.52 -4.77
N PRO A 330 -37.94 -15.49 -5.48
CA PRO A 330 -38.38 -16.89 -5.45
C PRO A 330 -38.19 -17.50 -4.06
N PRO A 331 -39.16 -18.28 -3.55
CA PRO A 331 -39.05 -18.90 -2.22
C PRO A 331 -38.08 -20.10 -2.28
N VAL A 332 -36.79 -19.83 -2.08
CA VAL A 332 -35.72 -20.84 -2.02
C VAL A 332 -35.06 -20.82 -0.63
N PRO A 333 -34.54 -21.95 -0.13
CA PRO A 333 -33.78 -21.96 1.11
C PRO A 333 -32.55 -21.03 1.06
N GLU A 334 -32.22 -20.42 2.18
CA GLU A 334 -30.97 -19.66 2.32
C GLU A 334 -29.75 -20.60 2.20
N TRP A 335 -28.66 -20.10 1.64
CA TRP A 335 -27.40 -20.83 1.65
C TRP A 335 -26.94 -21.06 3.08
N THR A 336 -26.41 -22.25 3.33
CA THR A 336 -25.71 -22.50 4.59
C THR A 336 -24.50 -21.55 4.72
N GLU A 337 -24.07 -21.30 5.95
CA GLU A 337 -22.90 -20.44 6.20
C GLU A 337 -21.65 -20.94 5.46
N GLY A 338 -21.41 -22.26 5.46
CA GLY A 338 -20.31 -22.88 4.73
C GLY A 338 -20.38 -22.65 3.22
N GLU A 339 -21.57 -22.76 2.62
CA GLU A 339 -21.78 -22.47 1.19
C GLU A 339 -21.56 -20.98 0.86
N ARG A 340 -22.07 -20.07 1.71
CA ARG A 340 -21.88 -18.63 1.55
C ARG A 340 -20.40 -18.26 1.59
N LEU A 341 -19.69 -18.72 2.62
CA LEU A 341 -18.26 -18.46 2.82
C LEU A 341 -17.40 -19.08 1.71
N ALA A 342 -17.75 -20.28 1.22
CA ALA A 342 -17.06 -20.90 0.09
C ALA A 342 -17.16 -20.05 -1.18
N ARG A 343 -18.37 -19.54 -1.49
CA ARG A 343 -18.60 -18.65 -2.65
C ARG A 343 -17.88 -17.31 -2.52
N GLU A 344 -17.88 -16.71 -1.33
CA GLU A 344 -17.11 -15.48 -1.07
C GLU A 344 -15.61 -15.70 -1.30
N LYS A 345 -15.04 -16.77 -0.73
CA LYS A 345 -13.62 -17.07 -0.88
C LYS A 345 -13.25 -17.32 -2.34
N GLU A 346 -14.11 -17.99 -3.10
CA GLU A 346 -13.88 -18.22 -4.53
C GLU A 346 -13.73 -16.89 -5.28
N LEU A 347 -14.65 -15.95 -5.05
CA LEU A 347 -14.76 -14.71 -5.81
C LEU A 347 -13.89 -13.56 -5.29
N VAL A 348 -13.70 -13.48 -3.98
CA VAL A 348 -12.98 -12.38 -3.31
C VAL A 348 -11.59 -12.80 -2.84
N GLY A 349 -11.32 -14.11 -2.78
CA GLY A 349 -10.02 -14.69 -2.40
C GLY A 349 -9.87 -14.97 -0.91
N PHE A 350 -10.75 -14.45 -0.06
CA PHE A 350 -10.77 -14.65 1.39
C PHE A 350 -12.20 -14.55 1.93
N PHE A 351 -12.40 -14.86 3.21
CA PHE A 351 -13.72 -14.78 3.85
C PHE A 351 -14.03 -13.34 4.29
N VAL A 352 -15.10 -12.77 3.73
CA VAL A 352 -15.45 -11.37 3.93
C VAL A 352 -16.43 -11.22 5.09
N SER A 353 -17.45 -12.07 5.14
CA SER A 353 -18.53 -11.99 6.14
C SER A 353 -18.33 -12.83 7.40
N GLY A 354 -17.25 -13.61 7.50
CA GLY A 354 -17.02 -14.51 8.64
C GLY A 354 -15.67 -15.24 8.59
N HIS A 355 -15.52 -16.24 9.45
CA HIS A 355 -14.38 -17.16 9.47
C HIS A 355 -14.93 -18.58 9.66
N PRO A 356 -14.49 -19.60 8.88
CA PRO A 356 -15.01 -20.96 8.99
C PRO A 356 -14.79 -21.63 10.34
#